data_AF-A0A2A3EFL8-F1
#
_entry.id   AF-A0A2A3EFL8-F1
#
_cell.length_a   1.000
_cell.length_b   1.000
_cell.length_c   1.000
_cell.angle_alpha   90.00
_cell.angle_beta   90.00
_cell.angle_gamma   90.00
#
_symmetry.space_group_name_H-M   'P 1'
#
loop_
_entity.id
_entity.type
_entity.pdbx_description
1 polymer ?
#
loop_
_entity_poly.entity_id
_entity_poly.type
_entity_poly.pdbx_seq_one_letter_code
_entity_poly.pdbx_strand_id
1 'polypeptide(L)'
;MNSAIANWVAKLTARLKAWPDGLFAVGPLTVSKSPPELEVMEKTFTEVKPGGKGCPTNCTARHRVAIIIPFRDRPKHLQTLLYNLHPMLLRQQIDYQIFVIEQKGSDAFNRAMLMNVGYVEALKERPFDCFIFHDVDLLPENDRNLYTCPEQPRHMSVAVDKFNYRLPYADLFGGVSAVSREQFRLVNGFSNVFWGWGGEDDDMANRIKAHGLHISRYPANVARYKMLTHKKERANPKRYEYLKTGKKRFATDGLSNLQYELVDKQKPKLYTWLLVKLTPPQPS
;
A
#
# COMPACT_ATOMS: atom_id res chain seq x y z
N MET A 1 -21.21 6.75 -28.89
CA MET A 1 -20.73 6.52 -27.50
C MET A 1 -21.75 5.67 -26.78
N ASN A 2 -21.35 4.52 -26.23
CA ASN A 2 -22.26 3.57 -25.59
C ASN A 2 -22.94 4.20 -24.36
N SER A 3 -24.27 4.08 -24.23
CA SER A 3 -25.07 4.72 -23.17
C SER A 3 -24.60 4.34 -21.75
N ALA A 4 -24.05 3.13 -21.59
CA ALA A 4 -23.43 2.67 -20.34
C ALA A 4 -22.15 3.45 -19.98
N ILE A 5 -21.32 3.79 -20.96
CA ILE A 5 -20.08 4.58 -20.75
C ILE A 5 -20.45 6.02 -20.35
N ALA A 6 -21.45 6.61 -21.01
CA ALA A 6 -21.93 7.95 -20.68
C ALA A 6 -22.48 8.04 -19.25
N ASN A 7 -23.26 7.04 -18.82
CA ASN A 7 -23.79 6.96 -17.45
C ASN A 7 -22.68 6.73 -16.41
N TRP A 8 -21.66 5.94 -16.75
CA TRP A 8 -20.47 5.74 -15.93
C TRP A 8 -19.64 7.02 -15.75
N VAL A 9 -19.37 7.72 -16.86
CA VAL A 9 -18.67 9.01 -16.86
C VAL A 9 -19.46 10.02 -16.03
N ALA A 10 -20.79 10.07 -16.14
CA ALA A 10 -21.64 10.96 -15.33
C ALA A 10 -21.55 10.66 -13.83
N LYS A 11 -21.62 9.38 -13.40
CA LYS A 11 -21.46 8.99 -11.99
C LYS A 11 -20.07 9.29 -11.43
N LEU A 12 -19.01 9.10 -12.22
CA LEU A 12 -17.65 9.42 -11.78
C LEU A 12 -17.41 10.93 -11.75
N THR A 13 -17.94 11.65 -12.74
CA THR A 13 -17.91 13.11 -12.78
C THR A 13 -18.67 13.70 -11.60
N ALA A 14 -19.78 13.11 -11.16
CA ALA A 14 -20.48 13.54 -9.93
C ALA A 14 -19.64 13.29 -8.66
N ARG A 15 -18.87 12.19 -8.61
CA ARG A 15 -17.89 11.94 -7.53
C ARG A 15 -16.74 12.94 -7.51
N LEU A 16 -16.34 13.46 -8.67
CA LEU A 16 -15.29 14.47 -8.80
C LEU A 16 -15.83 15.90 -8.63
N LYS A 17 -17.05 16.20 -9.08
CA LYS A 17 -17.74 17.50 -8.98
C LYS A 17 -18.26 17.84 -7.59
N ALA A 18 -18.25 16.91 -6.65
CA ALA A 18 -18.42 17.23 -5.22
C ALA A 18 -17.16 17.90 -4.62
N TRP A 19 -16.37 18.61 -5.44
CA TRP A 19 -15.27 19.49 -5.06
C TRP A 19 -15.79 20.92 -4.93
N PRO A 20 -16.23 21.36 -3.74
CA PRO A 20 -16.29 22.77 -3.45
C PRO A 20 -14.86 23.29 -3.26
N ASP A 21 -14.59 24.45 -3.83
CA ASP A 21 -13.36 25.20 -3.60
C ASP A 21 -13.14 25.36 -2.09
N GLY A 22 -12.06 24.77 -1.59
CA GLY A 22 -11.50 25.12 -0.27
C GLY A 22 -11.86 24.23 0.93
N LEU A 23 -12.50 23.06 0.79
CA LEU A 23 -12.68 22.13 1.91
C LEU A 23 -12.29 20.66 1.64
N PHE A 24 -11.51 20.17 2.59
CA PHE A 24 -10.74 18.93 2.70
C PHE A 24 -11.62 17.72 3.06
N ALA A 25 -11.21 16.50 2.67
CA ALA A 25 -11.71 15.19 3.11
C ALA A 25 -13.21 15.11 3.48
N VAL A 26 -14.04 14.52 2.60
CA VAL A 26 -15.50 14.44 2.78
C VAL A 26 -15.94 13.49 3.90
N GLY A 27 -15.02 12.69 4.45
CA GLY A 27 -15.28 11.72 5.50
C GLY A 27 -15.61 10.34 4.92
N PRO A 28 -16.67 9.66 5.40
CA PRO A 28 -17.03 8.32 4.94
C PRO A 28 -17.18 8.23 3.42
N LEU A 29 -16.62 7.18 2.83
CA LEU A 29 -16.66 6.87 1.41
C LEU A 29 -17.42 5.58 1.16
N THR A 30 -18.29 5.58 0.16
CA THR A 30 -18.81 4.33 -0.39
C THR A 30 -17.80 3.72 -1.35
N VAL A 31 -17.20 2.58 -0.97
CA VAL A 31 -16.28 1.85 -1.85
C VAL A 31 -17.05 1.12 -2.97
N SER A 32 -16.50 1.13 -4.18
CA SER A 32 -17.03 0.33 -5.30
C SER A 32 -16.23 -0.96 -5.45
N LYS A 33 -16.93 -2.08 -5.62
CA LYS A 33 -16.33 -3.40 -5.93
C LYS A 33 -16.43 -3.77 -7.41
N SER A 34 -16.99 -2.89 -8.23
CA SER A 34 -17.21 -3.11 -9.65
C SER A 34 -16.64 -1.91 -10.41
N PRO A 35 -15.31 -1.83 -10.56
CA PRO A 35 -14.68 -0.75 -11.32
C PRO A 35 -15.00 -0.87 -12.82
N PRO A 36 -14.94 0.23 -13.58
CA PRO A 36 -14.96 0.16 -15.03
C PRO A 36 -13.60 -0.37 -15.55
N GLU A 37 -13.53 -0.68 -16.85
CA GLU A 37 -12.28 -1.12 -17.50
C GLU A 37 -11.14 -0.10 -17.31
N LEU A 38 -9.90 -0.60 -17.24
CA LEU A 38 -8.72 0.24 -17.00
C LEU A 38 -8.63 1.40 -18.00
N GLU A 39 -8.89 1.16 -19.28
CA GLU A 39 -8.87 2.22 -20.32
C GLU A 39 -9.88 3.34 -20.04
N VAL A 40 -11.05 2.99 -19.49
CA VAL A 40 -12.07 3.97 -19.08
C VAL A 40 -11.57 4.77 -17.87
N MET A 41 -10.95 4.11 -16.90
CA MET A 41 -10.35 4.78 -15.75
C MET A 41 -9.23 5.74 -16.18
N GLU A 42 -8.37 5.33 -17.12
CA GLU A 42 -7.31 6.15 -17.67
C GLU A 42 -7.84 7.41 -18.36
N LYS A 43 -8.93 7.31 -19.12
CA LYS A 43 -9.56 8.49 -19.74
C LYS A 43 -10.23 9.40 -18.72
N THR A 44 -10.77 8.84 -17.65
CA THR A 44 -11.56 9.62 -16.68
C THR A 44 -10.73 10.30 -15.59
N PHE A 45 -9.64 9.67 -15.13
CA PHE A 45 -8.73 10.26 -14.16
C PHE A 45 -7.71 11.16 -14.87
N THR A 46 -8.15 12.36 -15.26
CA THR A 46 -7.36 13.31 -16.04
C THR A 46 -6.23 13.94 -15.24
N GLU A 47 -6.39 14.07 -13.92
CA GLU A 47 -5.41 14.63 -12.98
C GLU A 47 -4.26 13.66 -12.67
N VAL A 48 -4.46 12.36 -12.93
CA VAL A 48 -3.42 11.34 -12.74
C VAL A 48 -2.49 11.34 -13.95
N LYS A 49 -1.19 11.56 -13.70
CA LYS A 49 -0.12 11.56 -14.71
C LYS A 49 0.49 10.15 -14.85
N PRO A 50 1.14 9.85 -16.01
CA PRO A 50 1.79 8.56 -16.24
C PRO A 50 2.69 8.07 -15.10
N GLY A 51 2.67 6.77 -14.85
CA GLY A 51 3.31 6.13 -13.70
C GLY A 51 2.48 6.19 -12.41
N GLY A 52 1.20 6.58 -12.47
CA GLY A 52 0.31 6.66 -11.32
C GLY A 52 0.58 7.83 -10.40
N LYS A 53 1.00 8.97 -10.95
CA LYS A 53 1.39 10.16 -10.19
C LYS A 53 0.20 11.12 -10.03
N GLY A 54 -0.04 11.58 -8.81
CA GLY A 54 -0.97 12.68 -8.53
C GLY A 54 -0.30 13.72 -7.64
N CYS A 55 -0.60 14.99 -7.85
CA CYS A 55 -0.05 16.10 -7.07
C CYS A 55 -1.02 17.29 -7.16
N PRO A 56 -1.25 18.04 -6.08
CA PRO A 56 -2.08 19.24 -6.12
C PRO A 56 -1.52 20.27 -7.12
N THR A 57 -2.42 20.94 -7.85
CA THR A 57 -2.05 21.94 -8.87
C THR A 57 -2.01 23.37 -8.32
N ASN A 58 -2.69 23.62 -7.20
CA ASN A 58 -2.88 24.94 -6.59
C ASN A 58 -2.05 25.14 -5.30
N CYS A 59 -1.29 24.14 -4.87
CA CYS A 59 -0.42 24.25 -3.69
C CYS A 59 0.76 23.27 -3.79
N THR A 60 1.75 23.44 -2.90
CA THR A 60 2.86 22.49 -2.75
C THR A 60 2.54 21.49 -1.64
N ALA A 61 2.54 20.21 -1.96
CA ALA A 61 2.32 19.15 -0.97
C ALA A 61 3.48 19.10 0.04
N ARG A 62 3.16 18.90 1.32
CA ARG A 62 4.16 18.80 2.41
C ARG A 62 5.00 17.52 2.35
N HIS A 63 4.44 16.45 1.79
CA HIS A 63 5.09 15.14 1.74
C HIS A 63 4.92 14.51 0.37
N ARG A 64 5.99 13.89 -0.12
CA ARG A 64 5.94 12.96 -1.25
C ARG A 64 5.72 11.55 -0.74
N VAL A 65 4.69 10.90 -1.24
CA VAL A 65 4.19 9.62 -0.74
C VAL A 65 4.33 8.53 -1.80
N ALA A 66 5.10 7.49 -1.51
CA ALA A 66 5.13 6.28 -2.32
C ALA A 66 4.10 5.29 -1.77
N ILE A 67 3.12 4.89 -2.59
CA ILE A 67 2.20 3.80 -2.27
C ILE A 67 2.78 2.51 -2.85
N ILE A 68 3.22 1.59 -1.99
CA ILE A 68 3.85 0.33 -2.37
C ILE A 68 2.85 -0.81 -2.21
N ILE A 69 2.52 -1.46 -3.33
CA ILE A 69 1.56 -2.56 -3.40
C ILE A 69 2.30 -3.84 -3.81
N PRO A 70 2.58 -4.77 -2.88
CA PRO A 70 3.10 -6.08 -3.23
C PRO A 70 2.02 -6.87 -3.98
N PHE A 71 2.39 -7.53 -5.08
CA PHE A 71 1.43 -8.04 -6.05
C PHE A 71 1.85 -9.37 -6.68
N ARG A 72 0.85 -10.22 -6.97
CA ARG A 72 0.92 -11.36 -7.89
C ARG A 72 -0.50 -11.81 -8.25
N ASP A 73 -0.79 -12.03 -9.52
CA ASP A 73 -2.02 -12.68 -10.03
C ASP A 73 -3.36 -12.11 -9.50
N ARG A 74 -3.45 -10.80 -9.22
CA ARG A 74 -4.67 -10.15 -8.70
C ARG A 74 -5.16 -8.94 -9.51
N PRO A 75 -5.22 -8.99 -10.85
CA PRO A 75 -5.50 -7.82 -11.69
C PRO A 75 -6.85 -7.15 -11.37
N LYS A 76 -7.90 -7.94 -11.11
CA LYS A 76 -9.23 -7.40 -10.73
C LYS A 76 -9.23 -6.66 -9.40
N HIS A 77 -8.43 -7.12 -8.41
CA HIS A 77 -8.30 -6.40 -7.14
C HIS A 77 -7.51 -5.11 -7.33
N LEU A 78 -6.42 -5.14 -8.10
CA LEU A 78 -5.64 -3.94 -8.41
C LEU A 78 -6.51 -2.89 -9.11
N GLN A 79 -7.27 -3.26 -10.13
CA GLN A 79 -8.20 -2.37 -10.82
C GLN A 79 -9.22 -1.76 -9.85
N THR A 80 -9.80 -2.59 -8.97
CA THR A 80 -10.74 -2.12 -7.93
C THR A 80 -10.06 -1.16 -6.96
N LEU A 81 -8.84 -1.45 -6.53
CA LEU A 81 -8.07 -0.59 -5.64
C LEU A 81 -7.78 0.76 -6.30
N LEU A 82 -7.22 0.77 -7.51
CA LEU A 82 -6.88 1.99 -8.25
C LEU A 82 -8.12 2.90 -8.45
N TYR A 83 -9.28 2.30 -8.75
CA TYR A 83 -10.53 3.02 -8.92
C TYR A 83 -10.98 3.76 -7.66
N ASN A 84 -10.81 3.16 -6.48
CA ASN A 84 -11.20 3.78 -5.22
C ASN A 84 -10.10 4.71 -4.68
N LEU A 85 -8.84 4.36 -4.89
CA LEU A 85 -7.70 5.00 -4.24
C LEU A 85 -7.33 6.33 -4.90
N HIS A 86 -7.26 6.42 -6.23
CA HIS A 86 -6.86 7.66 -6.91
C HIS A 86 -7.71 8.87 -6.52
N PRO A 87 -9.06 8.84 -6.60
CA PRO A 87 -9.86 9.99 -6.22
C PRO A 87 -9.67 10.38 -4.75
N MET A 88 -9.46 9.40 -3.86
CA MET A 88 -9.21 9.66 -2.45
C MET A 88 -7.87 10.37 -2.23
N LEU A 89 -6.78 9.87 -2.83
CA LEU A 89 -5.45 10.48 -2.67
C LEU A 89 -5.40 11.89 -3.27
N LEU A 90 -6.06 12.12 -4.41
CA LEU A 90 -6.19 13.46 -4.99
C LEU A 90 -6.94 14.43 -4.06
N ARG A 91 -8.03 13.99 -3.41
CA ARG A 91 -8.74 14.80 -2.39
C ARG A 91 -7.90 15.10 -1.16
N GLN A 92 -6.96 14.23 -0.81
CA GLN A 92 -6.03 14.48 0.30
C GLN A 92 -4.90 15.46 -0.06
N GLN A 93 -4.82 15.92 -1.32
CA GLN A 93 -3.84 16.90 -1.79
C GLN A 93 -2.39 16.50 -1.48
N ILE A 94 -2.10 15.20 -1.55
CA ILE A 94 -0.74 14.68 -1.41
C ILE A 94 -0.05 14.59 -2.77
N ASP A 95 1.27 14.71 -2.79
CA ASP A 95 2.09 14.36 -3.93
C ASP A 95 2.42 12.87 -3.83
N TYR A 96 1.78 12.04 -4.65
CA TYR A 96 1.91 10.58 -4.55
C TYR A 96 2.31 9.92 -5.87
N GLN A 97 2.82 8.70 -5.74
CA GLN A 97 2.99 7.77 -6.85
C GLN A 97 2.67 6.34 -6.38
N ILE A 98 1.95 5.59 -7.21
CA ILE A 98 1.61 4.19 -6.94
C ILE A 98 2.62 3.26 -7.61
N PHE A 99 3.17 2.33 -6.84
CA PHE A 99 4.10 1.29 -7.27
C PHE A 99 3.49 -0.09 -7.02
N VAL A 100 3.33 -0.87 -8.08
CA VAL A 100 2.90 -2.27 -8.04
C VAL A 100 4.14 -3.14 -8.23
N ILE A 101 4.50 -3.88 -7.17
CA ILE A 101 5.70 -4.70 -7.13
C ILE A 101 5.29 -6.15 -7.34
N GLU A 102 5.42 -6.64 -8.57
CA GLU A 102 4.98 -7.97 -8.96
C GLU A 102 6.09 -9.01 -8.79
N GLN A 103 5.80 -10.07 -8.03
CA GLN A 103 6.72 -11.19 -7.85
C GLN A 103 6.67 -12.14 -9.05
N LYS A 104 7.79 -12.25 -9.77
CA LYS A 104 7.99 -13.25 -10.83
C LYS A 104 8.11 -14.65 -10.25
N GLY A 105 7.55 -15.63 -10.95
CA GLY A 105 7.71 -17.05 -10.66
C GLY A 105 6.65 -17.63 -9.74
N SER A 106 6.78 -18.93 -9.46
CA SER A 106 5.78 -19.74 -8.74
C SER A 106 6.13 -20.04 -7.28
N ASP A 107 7.24 -19.50 -6.78
CA ASP A 107 7.64 -19.65 -5.38
C ASP A 107 6.57 -19.09 -4.43
N ALA A 108 6.67 -19.40 -3.13
CA ALA A 108 5.78 -18.81 -2.14
C ALA A 108 5.83 -17.27 -2.21
N PHE A 109 4.68 -16.61 -2.07
CA PHE A 109 4.62 -15.15 -2.12
C PHE A 109 5.36 -14.55 -0.92
N ASN A 110 6.25 -13.58 -1.15
CA ASN A 110 6.98 -12.88 -0.10
C ASN A 110 6.59 -11.41 -0.06
N ARG A 111 5.49 -11.14 0.63
CA ARG A 111 4.88 -9.81 0.77
C ARG A 111 5.86 -8.77 1.31
N ALA A 112 6.58 -9.10 2.39
CA ALA A 112 7.51 -8.21 3.07
C ALA A 112 8.72 -7.84 2.20
N MET A 113 9.30 -8.82 1.51
CA MET A 113 10.44 -8.57 0.63
C MET A 113 10.06 -7.69 -0.56
N LEU A 114 8.86 -7.85 -1.13
CA LEU A 114 8.35 -6.96 -2.18
C LEU A 114 8.16 -5.52 -1.68
N MET A 115 7.77 -5.34 -0.42
CA MET A 115 7.69 -4.00 0.20
C MET A 115 9.07 -3.34 0.31
N ASN A 116 10.10 -4.11 0.69
CA ASN A 116 11.49 -3.63 0.67
C ASN A 116 11.94 -3.24 -0.74
N VAL A 117 11.65 -4.07 -1.75
CA VAL A 117 11.96 -3.76 -3.16
C VAL A 117 11.25 -2.48 -3.60
N GLY A 118 9.96 -2.32 -3.27
CA GLY A 118 9.21 -1.12 -3.60
C GLY A 118 9.77 0.14 -2.94
N TYR A 119 10.22 0.06 -1.68
CA TYR A 119 10.92 1.15 -1.02
C TYR A 119 12.18 1.58 -1.78
N VAL A 120 13.04 0.62 -2.13
CA VAL A 120 14.31 0.89 -2.83
C VAL A 120 14.08 1.43 -4.25
N GLU A 121 13.16 0.81 -5.01
CA GLU A 121 12.86 1.22 -6.39
C GLU A 121 12.14 2.57 -6.46
N ALA A 122 11.25 2.89 -5.52
CA ALA A 122 10.60 4.19 -5.47
C ALA A 122 11.60 5.31 -5.22
N LEU A 123 12.60 5.10 -4.37
CA LEU A 123 13.65 6.10 -4.10
C LEU A 123 14.57 6.37 -5.29
N LYS A 124 14.67 5.44 -6.25
CA LYS A 124 15.38 5.68 -7.53
C LYS A 124 14.60 6.61 -8.47
N GLU A 125 13.28 6.70 -8.29
CA GLU A 125 12.43 7.57 -9.10
C GLU A 125 12.38 9.00 -8.55
N ARG A 126 12.13 9.14 -7.24
CA ARG A 126 11.91 10.44 -6.59
C ARG A 126 12.31 10.37 -5.12
N PRO A 127 12.61 11.52 -4.47
CA PRO A 127 12.98 11.53 -3.05
C PRO A 127 11.71 11.44 -2.18
N PHE A 128 11.06 10.27 -2.14
CA PHE A 128 9.86 10.09 -1.31
C PHE A 128 10.19 10.23 0.18
N ASP A 129 9.29 10.91 0.90
CA ASP A 129 9.43 11.20 2.33
C ASP A 129 8.63 10.18 3.18
N CYS A 130 7.57 9.62 2.59
CA CYS A 130 6.63 8.71 3.23
C CYS A 130 6.34 7.49 2.36
N PHE A 131 6.25 6.31 2.98
CA PHE A 131 5.91 5.06 2.32
C PHE A 131 4.63 4.49 2.94
N ILE A 132 3.63 4.25 2.09
CA ILE A 132 2.42 3.52 2.45
C ILE A 132 2.54 2.12 1.89
N PHE A 133 2.63 1.12 2.76
CA PHE A 133 2.63 -0.28 2.38
C PHE A 133 1.20 -0.79 2.41
N HIS A 134 0.72 -1.32 1.28
CA HIS A 134 -0.71 -1.44 1.05
C HIS A 134 -1.09 -2.77 0.41
N ASP A 135 -1.87 -3.57 1.11
CA ASP A 135 -2.45 -4.78 0.52
C ASP A 135 -3.42 -4.43 -0.61
N VAL A 136 -3.34 -5.15 -1.73
CA VAL A 136 -4.13 -4.88 -2.94
C VAL A 136 -5.65 -5.04 -2.74
N ASP A 137 -6.07 -5.73 -1.67
CA ASP A 137 -7.47 -6.07 -1.39
C ASP A 137 -8.12 -5.23 -0.29
N LEU A 138 -7.45 -4.21 0.24
CA LEU A 138 -8.02 -3.34 1.28
C LEU A 138 -8.46 -2.00 0.71
N LEU A 139 -9.75 -1.71 0.69
CA LEU A 139 -10.28 -0.43 0.21
C LEU A 139 -10.58 0.50 1.39
N PRO A 140 -10.00 1.71 1.47
CA PRO A 140 -10.31 2.66 2.55
C PRO A 140 -11.75 3.18 2.43
N GLU A 141 -12.46 3.22 3.55
CA GLU A 141 -13.87 3.66 3.62
C GLU A 141 -14.03 5.09 4.17
N ASN A 142 -12.94 5.84 4.35
CA ASN A 142 -12.98 7.21 4.86
C ASN A 142 -11.75 8.00 4.42
N ASP A 143 -11.92 9.13 3.73
CA ASP A 143 -10.78 9.93 3.25
C ASP A 143 -10.14 10.82 4.32
N ARG A 144 -10.68 10.85 5.54
CA ARG A 144 -10.01 11.42 6.73
C ARG A 144 -8.92 10.50 7.28
N ASN A 145 -8.83 9.25 6.81
CA ASN A 145 -7.68 8.40 7.05
C ASN A 145 -6.54 8.85 6.11
N LEU A 146 -5.75 9.82 6.55
CA LEU A 146 -4.74 10.46 5.69
C LEU A 146 -3.59 9.50 5.34
N TYR A 147 -3.32 9.35 4.04
CA TYR A 147 -2.21 8.55 3.47
C TYR A 147 -0.91 9.36 3.51
N THR A 148 -0.50 9.70 4.73
CA THR A 148 0.73 10.41 5.05
C THR A 148 1.35 9.80 6.30
N CYS A 149 2.64 10.08 6.52
CA CYS A 149 3.39 9.54 7.64
C CYS A 149 3.40 10.56 8.79
N PRO A 150 2.92 10.21 9.99
CA PRO A 150 3.12 11.03 11.17
C PRO A 150 4.49 10.74 11.80
N GLU A 151 4.77 11.34 12.97
CA GLU A 151 6.02 11.17 13.72
C GLU A 151 6.33 9.72 14.12
N GLN A 152 5.31 8.86 14.18
CA GLN A 152 5.40 7.47 14.62
C GLN A 152 4.82 6.54 13.54
N PRO A 153 5.39 5.36 13.28
CA PRO A 153 4.84 4.43 12.28
C PRO A 153 3.34 4.20 12.52
N ARG A 154 2.53 4.29 11.47
CA ARG A 154 1.06 4.24 11.59
C ARG A 154 0.52 2.94 11.04
N HIS A 155 -0.28 2.24 11.84
CA HIS A 155 -1.17 1.21 11.32
C HIS A 155 -2.45 1.88 10.81
N MET A 156 -2.75 1.73 9.53
CA MET A 156 -3.86 2.43 8.88
C MET A 156 -5.14 1.59 8.85
N SER A 157 -5.05 0.28 8.67
CA SER A 157 -6.21 -0.62 8.55
C SER A 157 -6.72 -1.16 9.89
N VAL A 158 -7.09 -0.25 10.80
CA VAL A 158 -7.49 -0.59 12.19
C VAL A 158 -8.80 -1.40 12.24
N ALA A 159 -9.78 -1.03 11.42
CA ALA A 159 -11.13 -1.59 11.44
C ALA A 159 -11.48 -2.18 10.07
N VAL A 160 -11.19 -3.46 9.87
CA VAL A 160 -11.48 -4.17 8.61
C VAL A 160 -12.81 -4.94 8.73
N ASP A 161 -13.65 -4.88 7.69
CA ASP A 161 -14.97 -5.52 7.68
C ASP A 161 -14.94 -7.03 7.96
N LYS A 162 -13.92 -7.74 7.45
CA LYS A 162 -13.67 -9.17 7.72
C LYS A 162 -13.52 -9.50 9.21
N PHE A 163 -13.07 -8.54 10.02
CA PHE A 163 -12.92 -8.68 11.47
C PHE A 163 -14.02 -7.93 12.23
N ASN A 164 -15.20 -7.76 11.60
CA ASN A 164 -16.32 -7.01 12.15
C ASN A 164 -15.95 -5.59 12.60
N TYR A 165 -15.04 -4.94 11.86
CA TYR A 165 -14.52 -3.61 12.15
C TYR A 165 -13.85 -3.48 13.53
N ARG A 166 -13.30 -4.58 14.06
CA ARG A 166 -12.53 -4.61 15.31
C ARG A 166 -11.07 -4.90 15.02
N LEU A 167 -10.19 -4.27 15.80
CA LEU A 167 -8.76 -4.56 15.78
C LEU A 167 -8.53 -5.97 16.37
N PRO A 168 -7.94 -6.92 15.63
CA PRO A 168 -7.72 -8.27 16.12
C PRO A 168 -6.84 -8.36 17.38
N TYR A 169 -5.76 -7.57 17.43
CA TYR A 169 -4.85 -7.49 18.58
C TYR A 169 -4.04 -6.19 18.54
N ALA A 170 -3.53 -5.76 19.69
CA ALA A 170 -2.93 -4.43 19.88
C ALA A 170 -1.67 -4.17 19.04
N ASP A 171 -0.92 -5.21 18.71
CA ASP A 171 0.35 -5.13 18.00
C ASP A 171 0.24 -5.27 16.48
N LEU A 172 -0.97 -5.49 15.95
CA LEU A 172 -1.18 -5.69 14.52
C LEU A 172 -0.66 -4.49 13.71
N PHE A 173 0.21 -4.78 12.74
CA PHE A 173 0.78 -3.82 11.80
C PHE A 173 0.60 -4.23 10.32
N GLY A 174 -0.17 -5.29 10.07
CA GLY A 174 -0.50 -5.81 8.74
C GLY A 174 -1.57 -5.00 8.01
N GLY A 175 -1.92 -5.42 6.79
CA GLY A 175 -2.90 -4.74 5.96
C GLY A 175 -2.34 -3.48 5.28
N VAL A 176 -2.59 -2.32 5.85
CA VAL A 176 -2.09 -1.02 5.38
C VAL A 176 -1.34 -0.31 6.50
N SER A 177 -0.13 0.15 6.22
CA SER A 177 0.71 0.89 7.16
C SER A 177 1.46 2.04 6.50
N ALA A 178 1.79 3.07 7.30
CA ALA A 178 2.58 4.22 6.87
C ALA A 178 3.87 4.30 7.69
N VAL A 179 5.01 4.41 7.01
CA VAL A 179 6.32 4.53 7.63
C VAL A 179 7.12 5.59 6.88
N SER A 180 7.69 6.56 7.61
CA SER A 180 8.55 7.56 6.99
C SER A 180 9.82 6.91 6.44
N ARG A 181 10.47 7.59 5.49
CA ARG A 181 11.76 7.17 4.93
C ARG A 181 12.77 6.82 6.03
N GLU A 182 12.92 7.70 7.01
CA GLU A 182 13.93 7.55 8.07
C GLU A 182 13.56 6.44 9.05
N GLN A 183 12.29 6.30 9.43
CA GLN A 183 11.84 5.18 10.27
C GLN A 183 12.06 3.83 9.58
N PHE A 184 11.77 3.75 8.27
CA PHE A 184 11.93 2.50 7.53
C PHE A 184 13.40 2.09 7.40
N ARG A 185 14.28 3.06 7.15
CA ARG A 185 15.73 2.86 7.17
C ARG A 185 16.23 2.45 8.56
N LEU A 186 15.76 3.12 9.61
CA LEU A 186 16.16 2.87 10.99
C LEU A 186 15.92 1.41 11.41
N VAL A 187 14.76 0.85 11.04
CA VAL A 187 14.40 -0.53 11.42
C VAL A 187 14.94 -1.61 10.47
N ASN A 188 15.80 -1.22 9.52
CA ASN A 188 16.31 -2.07 8.44
C ASN A 188 15.19 -2.67 7.56
N GLY A 189 14.08 -1.96 7.36
CA GLY A 189 12.92 -2.43 6.61
C GLY A 189 12.27 -3.70 7.17
N PHE A 190 11.47 -4.38 6.33
CA PHE A 190 10.84 -5.65 6.67
C PHE A 190 11.82 -6.82 6.59
N SER A 191 11.52 -7.95 7.25
CA SER A 191 12.26 -9.21 7.09
C SER A 191 12.07 -9.83 5.69
N ASN A 192 13.13 -10.40 5.13
CA ASN A 192 13.10 -11.10 3.84
C ASN A 192 12.81 -12.60 3.95
N VAL A 193 12.70 -13.18 5.16
CA VAL A 193 12.58 -14.64 5.35
C VAL A 193 11.15 -15.18 5.34
N PHE A 194 10.14 -14.31 5.35
CA PHE A 194 8.73 -14.72 5.41
C PHE A 194 8.16 -15.09 4.04
N TRP A 195 8.51 -16.30 3.58
CA TRP A 195 7.98 -16.92 2.35
C TRP A 195 6.66 -17.65 2.62
N GLY A 196 5.54 -17.10 2.15
CA GLY A 196 4.18 -17.55 2.46
C GLY A 196 3.49 -16.67 3.51
N TRP A 197 2.25 -16.99 3.85
CA TRP A 197 1.43 -16.12 4.69
C TRP A 197 1.81 -16.14 6.18
N GLY A 198 1.95 -14.94 6.75
CA GLY A 198 1.84 -14.66 8.18
C GLY A 198 3.16 -14.43 8.91
N GLY A 199 3.14 -13.49 9.86
CA GLY A 199 4.19 -13.20 10.83
C GLY A 199 5.18 -12.11 10.41
N GLU A 200 5.15 -11.68 9.15
CA GLU A 200 6.06 -10.65 8.66
C GLU A 200 5.71 -9.25 9.18
N ASP A 201 4.42 -9.00 9.40
CA ASP A 201 3.88 -7.78 9.98
C ASP A 201 4.10 -7.71 11.49
N ASP A 202 3.96 -8.83 12.17
CA ASP A 202 4.33 -8.97 13.58
C ASP A 202 5.85 -8.79 13.81
N ASP A 203 6.70 -9.29 12.89
CA ASP A 203 8.15 -9.04 12.92
C ASP A 203 8.45 -7.54 12.77
N MET A 204 7.78 -6.85 11.84
CA MET A 204 7.91 -5.40 11.69
C MET A 204 7.46 -4.64 12.94
N ALA A 205 6.34 -5.04 13.57
CA ALA A 205 5.91 -4.46 14.83
C ALA A 205 6.97 -4.62 15.93
N ASN A 206 7.63 -5.78 16.00
CA ASN A 206 8.73 -6.02 16.93
C ASN A 206 9.97 -5.16 16.63
N ARG A 207 10.30 -4.94 15.35
CA ARG A 207 11.40 -4.05 14.94
C ARG A 207 11.15 -2.60 15.32
N ILE A 208 9.93 -2.11 15.10
CA ILE A 208 9.47 -0.77 15.50
C ILE A 208 9.69 -0.58 17.00
N LYS A 209 9.18 -1.50 17.83
CA LYS A 209 9.32 -1.46 19.29
C LYS A 209 10.78 -1.53 19.75
N ALA A 210 11.60 -2.36 19.09
CA ALA A 210 13.01 -2.51 19.43
C ALA A 210 13.83 -1.22 19.21
N HIS A 211 13.34 -0.31 18.37
CA HIS A 211 13.95 1.00 18.13
C HIS A 211 13.26 2.14 18.89
N GLY A 212 12.47 1.82 19.93
CA GLY A 212 11.80 2.82 20.78
C GLY A 212 10.64 3.55 20.10
N LEU A 213 10.22 3.12 18.92
CA LEU A 213 9.05 3.65 18.23
C LEU A 213 7.79 2.91 18.68
N HIS A 214 6.63 3.53 18.49
CA HIS A 214 5.33 2.91 18.78
C HIS A 214 4.37 3.01 17.60
N ILE A 215 3.37 2.13 17.58
CA ILE A 215 2.38 2.09 16.50
C ILE A 215 1.29 3.14 16.79
N SER A 216 1.24 4.17 15.95
CA SER A 216 0.16 5.16 15.95
C SER A 216 -1.04 4.67 15.12
N ARG A 217 -2.25 5.13 15.46
CA ARG A 217 -3.49 4.74 14.79
C ARG A 217 -4.47 5.92 14.76
N TYR A 218 -5.26 6.01 13.70
CA TYR A 218 -6.49 6.79 13.75
C TYR A 218 -7.58 6.04 14.53
N PRO A 219 -8.59 6.76 15.05
CA PRO A 219 -9.78 6.14 15.62
C PRO A 219 -10.46 5.16 14.66
N ALA A 220 -11.07 4.09 15.20
CA ALA A 220 -11.64 2.99 14.41
C ALA A 220 -12.76 3.42 13.45
N ASN A 221 -13.48 4.51 13.73
CA ASN A 221 -14.50 5.09 12.84
C ASN A 221 -13.91 5.80 11.60
N VAL A 222 -12.62 6.18 11.66
CA VAL A 222 -11.88 6.78 10.53
C VAL A 222 -11.07 5.70 9.80
N ALA A 223 -10.37 4.84 10.52
CA ALA A 223 -9.49 3.82 9.97
C ALA A 223 -10.23 2.54 9.49
N ARG A 224 -11.36 2.72 8.78
CA ARG A 224 -12.20 1.64 8.28
C ARG A 224 -11.78 1.18 6.88
N TYR A 225 -11.78 -0.13 6.67
CA TYR A 225 -11.44 -0.75 5.39
C TYR A 225 -12.40 -1.87 5.02
N LYS A 226 -12.66 -1.96 3.71
CA LYS A 226 -13.38 -3.06 3.08
C LYS A 226 -12.38 -4.05 2.47
N MET A 227 -12.43 -5.32 2.86
CA MET A 227 -11.61 -6.35 2.24
C MET A 227 -12.30 -6.95 1.00
N LEU A 228 -11.55 -7.10 -0.09
CA LEU A 228 -11.92 -7.89 -1.26
C LEU A 228 -11.67 -9.37 -0.99
N THR A 229 -12.67 -10.19 -1.32
CA THR A 229 -12.66 -11.63 -1.05
C THR A 229 -11.65 -12.33 -1.95
N HIS A 230 -10.83 -13.20 -1.38
CA HIS A 230 -9.81 -13.96 -2.09
C HIS A 230 -9.53 -15.30 -1.42
N LYS A 231 -8.96 -16.25 -2.17
CA LYS A 231 -8.46 -17.52 -1.61
C LYS A 231 -7.28 -17.23 -0.68
N LYS A 232 -7.33 -17.78 0.54
CA LYS A 232 -6.23 -17.64 1.51
C LYS A 232 -4.96 -18.28 0.95
N GLU A 233 -3.84 -17.59 1.13
CA GLU A 233 -2.51 -18.10 0.82
C GLU A 233 -2.09 -19.22 1.78
N ARG A 234 -1.15 -20.06 1.34
CA ARG A 234 -0.57 -21.08 2.21
C ARG A 234 0.27 -20.41 3.29
N ALA A 235 0.00 -20.76 4.54
CA ALA A 235 0.71 -20.21 5.67
C ALA A 235 2.18 -20.66 5.67
N ASN A 236 3.09 -19.76 6.00
CA ASN A 236 4.50 -20.11 6.18
C ASN A 236 4.63 -21.05 7.40
N PRO A 237 5.17 -22.27 7.24
CA PRO A 237 5.27 -23.23 8.35
C PRO A 237 6.26 -22.78 9.43
N LYS A 238 7.25 -21.95 9.08
CA LYS A 238 8.31 -21.46 9.98
C LYS A 238 8.02 -20.08 10.59
N ARG A 239 6.85 -19.48 10.33
CA ARG A 239 6.54 -18.10 10.78
C ARG A 239 6.76 -17.87 12.28
N TYR A 240 6.36 -18.82 13.13
CA TYR A 240 6.53 -18.68 14.58
C TYR A 240 7.99 -18.85 15.02
N GLU A 241 8.75 -19.70 14.34
CA GLU A 241 10.19 -19.85 14.56
C GLU A 241 10.91 -18.54 14.20
N TYR A 242 10.59 -17.98 13.04
CA TYR A 242 11.14 -16.71 12.58
C TYR A 242 10.79 -15.56 13.51
N LEU A 243 9.55 -15.48 14.00
CA LEU A 243 9.14 -14.49 15.00
C LEU A 243 9.91 -14.64 16.32
N LYS A 244 10.02 -15.87 16.84
CA LYS A 244 10.73 -16.15 18.09
C LYS A 244 12.21 -15.73 18.01
N THR A 245 12.82 -15.89 16.83
CA THR A 245 14.24 -15.62 16.60
C THR A 245 14.50 -14.25 15.95
N GLY A 246 13.45 -13.46 15.66
CA GLY A 246 13.52 -12.24 14.86
C GLY A 246 14.50 -11.20 15.41
N LYS A 247 14.52 -10.99 16.74
CA LYS A 247 15.43 -10.04 17.40
C LYS A 247 16.91 -10.27 17.06
N LYS A 248 17.32 -11.52 16.80
CA LYS A 248 18.70 -11.86 16.42
C LYS A 248 19.06 -11.41 15.00
N ARG A 249 18.07 -11.16 14.16
CA ARG A 249 18.21 -10.87 12.73
C ARG A 249 17.83 -9.46 12.32
N PHE A 250 17.32 -8.61 13.21
CA PHE A 250 16.87 -7.26 12.82
C PHE A 250 17.94 -6.46 12.06
N ALA A 251 19.21 -6.55 12.47
CA ALA A 251 20.31 -5.85 11.82
C ALA A 251 20.83 -6.52 10.53
N THR A 252 20.55 -7.81 10.30
CA THR A 252 21.14 -8.58 9.20
C THR A 252 20.14 -9.03 8.15
N ASP A 253 18.85 -9.11 8.50
CA ASP A 253 17.73 -9.50 7.65
C ASP A 253 16.80 -8.31 7.42
N GLY A 254 16.83 -7.77 6.21
CA GLY A 254 15.98 -6.68 5.77
C GLY A 254 16.57 -5.91 4.59
N LEU A 255 16.62 -4.59 4.64
CA LEU A 255 17.23 -3.78 3.57
C LEU A 255 18.70 -4.13 3.35
N SER A 256 19.43 -4.43 4.42
CA SER A 256 20.86 -4.75 4.42
C SER A 256 21.25 -5.98 3.59
N ASN A 257 20.34 -6.94 3.42
CA ASN A 257 20.59 -8.18 2.68
C ASN A 257 19.57 -8.42 1.56
N LEU A 258 18.87 -7.37 1.12
CA LEU A 258 17.86 -7.47 0.07
C LEU A 258 18.50 -7.85 -1.27
N GLN A 259 18.14 -9.00 -1.83
CA GLN A 259 18.62 -9.47 -3.13
C GLN A 259 17.45 -9.74 -4.09
N TYR A 260 17.47 -9.08 -5.24
CA TYR A 260 16.45 -9.22 -6.28
C TYR A 260 17.00 -8.79 -7.64
N GLU A 261 16.32 -9.23 -8.69
CA GLU A 261 16.53 -8.79 -10.07
C GLU A 261 15.28 -8.01 -10.52
N LEU A 262 15.47 -6.81 -11.05
CA LEU A 262 14.42 -6.07 -11.75
C LEU A 262 14.33 -6.58 -13.18
N VAL A 263 13.27 -7.32 -13.50
CA VAL A 263 13.09 -8.01 -14.78
C VAL A 263 12.45 -7.09 -15.81
N ASP A 264 11.42 -6.35 -15.41
CA ASP A 264 10.74 -5.39 -16.27
C ASP A 264 10.19 -4.21 -15.45
N LYS A 265 10.02 -3.07 -16.11
CA LYS A 265 9.50 -1.84 -15.54
C LYS A 265 8.65 -1.11 -16.56
N GLN A 266 7.37 -0.91 -16.22
CA GLN A 266 6.43 -0.20 -17.06
C GLN A 266 5.77 0.94 -16.28
N LYS A 267 5.37 2.01 -16.97
CA LYS A 267 4.73 3.19 -16.36
C LYS A 267 3.38 3.49 -17.03
N PRO A 268 2.40 2.56 -16.96
CA PRO A 268 1.04 2.85 -17.40
C PRO A 268 0.45 4.07 -16.67
N LYS A 269 -0.69 4.59 -17.12
CA LYS A 269 -1.16 5.88 -16.60
C LYS A 269 -1.40 5.87 -15.10
N LEU A 270 -1.99 4.78 -14.59
CA LEU A 270 -2.51 4.70 -13.22
C LEU A 270 -1.50 4.16 -12.18
N TYR A 271 -0.37 3.58 -12.59
CA TYR A 271 0.62 3.04 -11.66
C TYR A 271 1.98 2.85 -12.34
N THR A 272 3.02 2.68 -11.54
CA THR A 272 4.31 2.17 -11.97
C THR A 272 4.36 0.68 -11.65
N TRP A 273 4.62 -0.16 -12.64
CA TRP A 273 4.70 -1.60 -12.50
C TRP A 273 6.15 -2.05 -12.54
N LEU A 274 6.51 -2.95 -11.63
CA LEU A 274 7.85 -3.51 -11.50
C LEU A 274 7.71 -5.03 -11.40
N LEU A 275 8.19 -5.76 -12.39
CA LEU A 275 8.32 -7.21 -12.31
C LEU A 275 9.67 -7.57 -11.73
N VAL A 276 9.68 -8.27 -10.60
CA VAL A 276 10.91 -8.57 -9.86
C VAL A 276 11.04 -10.05 -9.56
N LYS A 277 12.24 -10.58 -9.76
CA LYS A 277 12.60 -11.94 -9.32
C LYS A 277 13.32 -11.82 -7.99
N LEU A 278 12.74 -12.41 -6.95
CA LEU A 278 13.29 -12.37 -5.60
C LEU A 278 14.32 -13.50 -5.41
N THR A 279 15.39 -13.22 -4.68
CA THR A 279 16.37 -14.22 -4.27
C THR A 279 16.24 -14.47 -2.77
N PRO A 280 15.78 -15.65 -2.33
CA PRO A 280 15.69 -15.96 -0.90
C PRO A 280 17.02 -15.72 -0.19
N PRO A 281 17.02 -15.09 1.00
CA PRO A 281 18.23 -14.93 1.78
C PRO A 281 18.82 -16.31 2.10
N GLN A 282 20.14 -16.43 1.95
CA GLN A 282 20.85 -17.66 2.29
C GLN A 282 20.81 -17.88 3.82
N PRO A 283 20.76 -19.13 4.30
CA PRO A 283 20.91 -19.42 5.72
C PRO A 283 22.25 -18.84 6.22
N SER A 284 22.19 -18.05 7.29
CA SER A 284 23.36 -17.63 8.06
C SER A 284 23.91 -18.78 8.89
#